data_AF-A0A2A2R4P7-F1
#
_entry.id   AF-A0A2A2R4P7-F1
#
_cell.length_a   1.000
_cell.length_b   1.000
_cell.length_c   1.000
_cell.angle_alpha   90.00
_cell.angle_beta   90.00
_cell.angle_gamma   90.00
#
_symmetry.space_group_name_H-M   'P 1'
#
loop_
_entity.id
_entity.type
_entity.pdbx_description
1 polymer ?
#
loop_
_entity_poly.entity_id
_entity_poly.type
_entity_poly.pdbx_seq_one_letter_code
_entity_poly.pdbx_strand_id
1 'polypeptide(L)'
;MTRTLNYIGKSNWPLDALYQGDIAEILLYNRKLTDAERLAIQTYLVNRYTIGARTHTPAISPAGGDYPTAQAVTITCADMPTAEIHYTLDGTDPTINSPTYTGALNINRTTTVKATAIANGQDPSPIATAQFYINDTNHDGIDNTWATQNGVTSATADNDLDGLTNLQEYQLGSDPNNADTNGDGIKDGLAAKTGIPVTGVNTTSDRDRDGVPDYLDAYPDDPTKSTGDPGDTNPPTIQLTQPTNAVPVP
;
A
#
# COMPACT_ATOMS: atom_id res chain seq x y z
N MET A 1 -61.48 31.52 4.71
CA MET A 1 -61.01 30.81 3.51
C MET A 1 -60.43 29.48 3.97
N THR A 2 -61.06 28.37 3.63
CA THR A 2 -60.57 27.02 3.98
C THR A 2 -59.66 26.57 2.84
N ARG A 3 -58.34 26.53 3.05
CA ARG A 3 -57.42 26.00 2.04
C ARG A 3 -57.57 24.49 1.99
N THR A 4 -58.03 23.97 0.86
CA THR A 4 -58.24 22.53 0.62
C THR A 4 -57.00 21.80 0.11
N LEU A 5 -55.95 22.52 -0.30
CA LEU A 5 -54.72 21.91 -0.85
C LEU A 5 -53.46 22.67 -0.38
N ASN A 6 -52.45 21.91 0.00
CA ASN A 6 -51.09 22.39 0.28
C ASN A 6 -50.21 22.03 -0.91
N TYR A 7 -49.52 23.02 -1.49
CA TYR A 7 -48.63 22.83 -2.63
C TYR A 7 -47.18 23.04 -2.19
N ILE A 8 -46.26 22.20 -2.67
CA ILE A 8 -44.82 22.37 -2.52
C ILE A 8 -44.20 22.47 -3.90
N GLY A 9 -43.49 23.57 -4.13
CA GLY A 9 -42.97 23.95 -5.43
C GLY A 9 -44.05 24.59 -6.31
N LYS A 10 -43.78 25.81 -6.77
CA LYS A 10 -44.36 26.36 -8.00
C LYS A 10 -43.18 26.93 -8.77
N SER A 11 -42.95 26.40 -9.96
CA SER A 11 -42.07 27.04 -10.92
C SER A 11 -42.82 28.22 -11.56
N ASN A 12 -42.09 29.27 -11.93
CA ASN A 12 -42.65 30.42 -12.66
C ASN A 12 -42.94 30.10 -14.15
N TRP A 13 -42.67 28.86 -14.59
CA TRP A 13 -42.89 28.42 -15.95
C TRP A 13 -44.18 27.59 -16.06
N PRO A 14 -45.05 27.87 -17.05
CA PRO A 14 -46.36 27.23 -17.18
C PRO A 14 -46.33 25.73 -17.51
N LEU A 15 -45.15 25.17 -17.83
CA LEU A 15 -44.98 23.78 -18.23
C LEU A 15 -44.39 22.89 -17.12
N ASP A 16 -43.94 23.47 -16.02
CA ASP A 16 -43.37 22.68 -14.93
C ASP A 16 -44.49 22.15 -14.05
N ALA A 17 -44.59 20.82 -13.97
CA ALA A 17 -45.51 20.17 -13.07
C ALA A 17 -45.17 20.53 -11.61
N LEU A 18 -46.20 20.75 -10.80
CA LEU A 18 -46.08 20.66 -9.33
C LEU A 18 -45.40 19.32 -8.99
N TYR A 19 -44.70 19.25 -7.85
CA TYR A 19 -44.17 17.97 -7.40
C TYR A 19 -45.27 16.89 -7.40
N GLN A 20 -45.09 15.85 -8.21
CA GLN A 20 -45.99 14.70 -8.30
C GLN A 20 -45.30 13.52 -7.64
N GLY A 21 -45.50 13.37 -6.34
CA GLY A 21 -44.98 12.26 -5.56
C GLY A 21 -45.55 12.30 -4.14
N ASP A 22 -45.28 11.25 -3.38
CA ASP A 22 -45.66 11.18 -1.98
C ASP A 22 -44.55 11.74 -1.10
N ILE A 23 -44.92 12.64 -0.19
CA ILE A 23 -44.01 13.19 0.81
C ILE A 23 -44.25 12.45 2.13
N ALA A 24 -43.22 11.75 2.61
CA ALA A 24 -43.29 11.06 3.89
C ALA A 24 -43.30 12.03 5.08
N GLU A 25 -42.40 13.02 5.09
CA GLU A 25 -42.30 14.03 6.16
C GLU A 25 -41.47 15.23 5.76
N ILE A 26 -41.77 16.40 6.36
CA ILE A 26 -41.00 17.63 6.20
C ILE A 26 -40.76 18.25 7.58
N LEU A 27 -39.48 18.45 7.92
CA LEU A 27 -39.06 19.12 9.15
C LEU A 27 -38.53 20.52 8.83
N LEU A 28 -39.27 21.55 9.23
CA LEU A 28 -38.89 22.96 9.06
C LEU A 28 -38.51 23.59 10.41
N TYR A 29 -37.36 24.24 10.45
CA TYR A 29 -36.88 24.98 11.63
C TYR A 29 -36.70 26.45 11.27
N ASN A 30 -37.07 27.33 12.20
CA ASN A 30 -36.90 28.78 12.05
C ASN A 30 -35.50 29.27 12.45
N ARG A 31 -34.55 28.36 12.64
CA ARG A 31 -33.16 28.63 12.99
C ARG A 31 -32.23 27.55 12.46
N LYS A 32 -30.93 27.85 12.40
CA LYS A 32 -29.89 26.84 12.18
C LYS A 32 -29.90 25.83 13.33
N LEU A 33 -29.81 24.55 12.98
CA LEU A 33 -29.67 23.45 13.92
C LEU A 33 -28.21 23.28 14.35
N THR A 34 -28.00 22.87 15.59
CA THR A 34 -26.68 22.41 16.06
C THR A 34 -26.36 21.02 15.50
N ASP A 35 -25.11 20.57 15.63
CA ASP A 35 -24.70 19.25 15.15
C ASP A 35 -25.43 18.12 15.89
N ALA A 36 -25.64 18.29 17.20
CA ALA A 36 -26.41 17.35 18.02
C ALA A 36 -27.89 17.25 17.58
N GLU A 37 -28.51 18.38 17.21
CA GLU A 37 -29.90 18.41 16.75
C GLU A 37 -30.06 17.78 15.36
N ARG A 38 -29.10 18.04 14.46
CA ARG A 38 -29.06 17.37 13.15
C ARG A 38 -28.91 15.86 13.30
N LEU A 39 -28.06 15.40 14.22
CA LEU A 39 -27.89 13.99 14.53
C LEU A 39 -29.18 13.35 15.09
N ALA A 40 -29.89 14.03 15.99
CA ALA A 40 -31.16 13.55 16.53
C ALA A 40 -32.23 13.39 15.44
N ILE A 41 -32.31 14.35 14.51
CA ILE A 41 -33.24 14.29 13.36
C ILE A 41 -32.89 13.12 12.44
N GLN A 42 -31.60 12.97 12.11
CA GLN A 42 -31.13 11.85 11.29
C GLN A 42 -31.50 10.51 11.93
N THR A 43 -31.28 10.38 13.24
CA THR A 43 -31.67 9.19 14.02
C THR A 43 -33.17 8.91 13.92
N TYR A 44 -34.00 9.95 14.08
CA TYR A 44 -35.45 9.83 13.97
C TYR A 44 -35.89 9.38 12.56
N LEU A 45 -35.37 10.00 11.50
CA LEU A 45 -35.74 9.67 10.12
C LEU A 45 -35.31 8.25 9.73
N VAL A 46 -34.11 7.84 10.13
CA VAL A 46 -33.60 6.47 9.95
C VAL A 46 -34.52 5.46 10.65
N ASN A 47 -34.83 5.68 11.93
CA ASN A 47 -35.67 4.76 12.70
C ASN A 47 -37.10 4.69 12.15
N ARG A 48 -37.65 5.81 11.67
CA ARG A 48 -39.03 5.89 11.20
C ARG A 48 -39.23 5.35 9.78
N TYR A 49 -38.27 5.59 8.89
CA TYR A 49 -38.43 5.31 7.46
C TYR A 49 -37.50 4.23 6.93
N THR A 50 -36.59 3.70 7.76
CA THR A 50 -35.59 2.72 7.32
C THR A 50 -34.81 3.24 6.11
N ILE A 51 -34.66 4.57 6.01
CA ILE A 51 -33.75 5.20 5.05
C ILE A 51 -32.38 4.67 5.44
N GLY A 52 -31.71 3.95 4.53
CA GLY A 52 -30.45 3.24 4.78
C GLY A 52 -29.57 4.02 5.73
N ALA A 53 -29.52 3.55 6.98
CA ALA A 53 -28.68 4.15 8.00
C ALA A 53 -27.24 3.90 7.55
N ARG A 54 -26.43 4.95 7.45
CA ARG A 54 -25.01 4.83 7.15
C ARG A 54 -24.25 5.08 8.44
N THR A 55 -23.25 4.25 8.68
CA THR A 55 -22.28 4.43 9.75
C THR A 55 -21.51 5.74 9.56
N HIS A 56 -21.22 6.46 10.63
CA HIS A 56 -20.50 7.73 10.54
C HIS A 56 -19.03 7.53 10.16
N THR A 57 -18.50 8.46 9.35
CA THR A 57 -17.11 8.43 8.93
C THR A 57 -16.18 8.60 10.15
N PRO A 58 -15.21 7.70 10.37
CA PRO A 58 -14.25 7.88 11.44
C PRO A 58 -13.33 9.08 11.16
N ALA A 59 -12.89 9.76 12.22
CA ALA A 59 -11.91 10.84 12.16
C ALA A 59 -10.51 10.30 12.47
N ILE A 60 -9.54 10.62 11.61
CA ILE A 60 -8.12 10.30 11.80
C ILE A 60 -7.41 11.52 12.38
N SER A 61 -6.66 11.34 13.47
CA SER A 61 -5.93 12.41 14.15
C SER A 61 -4.51 11.95 14.55
N PRO A 62 -3.45 12.73 14.28
CA PRO A 62 -3.49 14.02 13.60
C PRO A 62 -3.93 13.90 12.13
N ALA A 63 -4.31 15.03 11.51
CA ALA A 63 -4.64 15.04 10.09
C ALA A 63 -3.43 14.62 9.24
N GLY A 64 -3.66 14.18 8.00
CA GLY A 64 -2.55 13.91 7.08
C GLY A 64 -1.71 15.16 6.80
N GLY A 65 -0.43 14.95 6.49
CA GLY A 65 0.51 16.02 6.18
C GLY A 65 1.98 15.60 6.38
N ASP A 66 2.84 16.61 6.36
CA ASP A 66 4.28 16.50 6.58
C ASP A 66 4.62 16.48 8.07
N TYR A 67 5.44 15.51 8.47
CA TYR A 67 5.91 15.37 9.83
C TYR A 67 7.41 15.07 9.85
N PRO A 68 8.22 15.78 10.64
CA PRO A 68 9.65 15.51 10.74
C PRO A 68 9.96 14.22 11.51
N THR A 69 9.00 13.69 12.27
CA THR A 69 9.15 12.51 13.13
C THR A 69 7.92 11.64 13.08
N ALA A 70 8.06 10.39 13.56
CA ALA A 70 6.97 9.43 13.64
C ALA A 70 5.75 9.99 14.40
N GLN A 71 4.56 9.63 13.93
CA GLN A 71 3.27 10.06 14.49
C GLN A 71 2.53 8.90 15.15
N ALA A 72 1.96 9.15 16.32
CA ALA A 72 0.98 8.27 16.94
C ALA A 72 -0.42 8.64 16.44
N VAL A 73 -0.92 7.91 15.44
CA VAL A 73 -2.20 8.16 14.80
C VAL A 73 -3.33 7.47 15.54
N THR A 74 -4.38 8.22 15.83
CA THR A 74 -5.60 7.76 16.46
C THR A 74 -6.77 7.84 15.48
N ILE A 75 -7.65 6.86 15.52
CA ILE A 75 -8.87 6.81 14.70
C ILE A 75 -10.06 6.75 15.65
N THR A 76 -11.03 7.64 15.45
CA THR A 76 -12.17 7.79 16.38
C THR A 76 -13.49 7.91 15.63
N CYS A 77 -14.53 7.27 16.13
CA CYS A 77 -15.92 7.43 15.68
C CYS A 77 -16.77 7.80 16.91
N ALA A 78 -16.48 8.96 17.50
CA ALA A 78 -16.99 9.33 18.81
C ALA A 78 -18.51 9.54 18.85
N ASP A 79 -19.10 9.86 17.70
CA ASP A 79 -20.54 10.05 17.50
C ASP A 79 -21.29 8.73 17.21
N MET A 80 -20.58 7.61 17.04
CA MET A 80 -21.12 6.25 16.93
C MET A 80 -20.23 5.22 17.66
N PRO A 81 -20.26 5.17 19.01
CA PRO A 81 -19.36 4.33 19.80
C PRO A 81 -19.56 2.82 19.62
N THR A 82 -20.67 2.39 19.00
CA THR A 82 -20.94 0.98 18.71
C THR A 82 -20.41 0.53 17.35
N ALA A 83 -19.82 1.44 16.55
CA ALA A 83 -19.25 1.10 15.26
C ALA A 83 -17.84 0.51 15.43
N GLU A 84 -17.56 -0.57 14.71
CA GLU A 84 -16.23 -1.16 14.61
C GLU A 84 -15.44 -0.44 13.51
N ILE A 85 -14.19 -0.08 13.78
CA ILE A 85 -13.33 0.64 12.83
C ILE A 85 -12.34 -0.34 12.22
N HIS A 86 -12.33 -0.43 10.90
CA HIS A 86 -11.35 -1.19 10.12
C HIS A 86 -10.43 -0.24 9.36
N TYR A 87 -9.16 -0.61 9.22
CA TYR A 87 -8.16 0.25 8.59
C TYR A 87 -7.16 -0.51 7.72
N THR A 88 -6.46 0.24 6.88
CA THR A 88 -5.33 -0.19 6.05
C THR A 88 -4.24 0.86 6.09
N LEU A 89 -2.99 0.43 5.86
CA LEU A 89 -1.79 1.29 5.86
C LEU A 89 -1.07 1.28 4.51
N ASP A 90 -1.52 0.45 3.58
CA ASP A 90 -0.95 0.25 2.24
C ASP A 90 -1.67 1.06 1.16
N GLY A 91 -2.62 1.93 1.56
CA GLY A 91 -3.44 2.73 0.65
C GLY A 91 -4.63 2.00 0.02
N THR A 92 -4.80 0.69 0.26
CA THR A 92 -5.99 -0.04 -0.20
C THR A 92 -7.24 0.38 0.56
N ASP A 93 -8.42 0.19 -0.02
CA ASP A 93 -9.68 0.48 0.69
C ASP A 93 -9.93 -0.56 1.80
N PRO A 94 -10.17 -0.14 3.06
CA PRO A 94 -10.47 -1.09 4.13
C PRO A 94 -11.84 -1.75 3.92
N THR A 95 -11.93 -3.01 4.31
CA THR A 95 -13.16 -3.82 4.27
C THR A 95 -13.42 -4.42 5.65
N ILE A 96 -14.53 -5.14 5.82
CA ILE A 96 -14.83 -5.91 7.04
C ILE A 96 -13.75 -6.95 7.40
N ASN A 97 -12.95 -7.39 6.42
CA ASN A 97 -11.87 -8.34 6.63
C ASN A 97 -10.52 -7.65 6.94
N SER A 98 -10.46 -6.33 6.86
CA SER A 98 -9.26 -5.57 7.21
C SER A 98 -9.07 -5.54 8.74
N PRO A 99 -7.84 -5.31 9.23
CA PRO A 99 -7.57 -5.25 10.66
C PRO A 99 -8.47 -4.26 11.40
N THR A 100 -8.99 -4.68 12.56
CA THR A 100 -9.75 -3.82 13.47
C THR A 100 -8.81 -2.88 14.22
N TYR A 101 -9.18 -1.60 14.29
CA TYR A 101 -8.46 -0.60 15.08
C TYR A 101 -8.74 -0.78 16.57
N THR A 102 -7.70 -1.07 17.35
CA THR A 102 -7.80 -1.34 18.80
C THR A 102 -6.92 -0.42 19.66
N GLY A 103 -6.04 0.37 19.02
CA GLY A 103 -5.11 1.27 19.69
C GLY A 103 -4.36 2.14 18.69
N ALA A 104 -3.63 3.14 19.20
CA ALA A 104 -2.92 4.09 18.35
C ALA A 104 -1.92 3.39 17.40
N LEU A 105 -1.87 3.88 16.16
CA LEU A 105 -1.01 3.37 15.11
C LEU A 105 0.29 4.19 15.07
N ASN A 106 1.44 3.53 15.18
CA ASN A 106 2.72 4.19 15.03
C ASN A 106 3.09 4.30 13.54
N ILE A 107 3.06 5.53 13.01
CA ILE A 107 3.41 5.84 11.62
C ILE A 107 4.79 6.47 11.59
N ASN A 108 5.80 5.71 11.16
CA ASN A 108 7.23 6.07 11.22
C ASN A 108 7.91 6.21 9.85
N ARG A 109 7.13 6.23 8.77
CA ARG A 109 7.54 6.31 7.36
C ARG A 109 6.34 6.83 6.55
N THR A 110 6.56 7.30 5.32
CA THR A 110 5.47 7.73 4.44
C THR A 110 4.41 6.64 4.30
N THR A 111 3.16 6.94 4.69
CA THR A 111 2.08 5.95 4.83
C THR A 111 0.71 6.58 4.57
N THR A 112 -0.12 5.90 3.78
CA THR A 112 -1.54 6.25 3.64
C THR A 112 -2.38 5.47 4.64
N VAL A 113 -2.98 6.15 5.61
CA VAL A 113 -3.95 5.56 6.54
C VAL A 113 -5.34 5.72 5.95
N LYS A 114 -6.05 4.60 5.75
CA LYS A 114 -7.45 4.61 5.34
C LYS A 114 -8.29 3.85 6.35
N ALA A 115 -9.49 4.35 6.65
CA ALA A 115 -10.35 3.78 7.67
C ALA A 115 -11.83 3.85 7.28
N THR A 116 -12.58 2.80 7.62
CA THR A 116 -14.05 2.76 7.53
C THR A 116 -14.62 2.29 8.87
N ALA A 117 -15.77 2.83 9.24
CA ALA A 117 -16.52 2.38 10.41
C ALA A 117 -17.74 1.57 9.95
N ILE A 118 -18.03 0.48 10.65
CA ILE A 118 -19.12 -0.46 10.33
C ILE A 118 -19.96 -0.66 11.59
N ALA A 119 -21.26 -0.34 11.50
CA ALA A 119 -22.24 -0.60 12.54
C ALA A 119 -23.25 -1.66 12.09
N ASN A 120 -23.74 -2.47 13.04
CA ASN A 120 -24.67 -3.55 12.73
C ASN A 120 -25.98 -3.03 12.11
N GLY A 121 -26.40 -3.61 10.98
CA GLY A 121 -27.62 -3.23 10.27
C GLY A 121 -27.56 -1.87 9.56
N GLN A 122 -26.36 -1.29 9.40
CA GLN A 122 -26.13 -0.04 8.69
C GLN A 122 -25.19 -0.25 7.51
N ASP A 123 -25.30 0.60 6.48
CA ASP A 123 -24.29 0.69 5.44
C ASP A 123 -22.95 1.15 6.07
N PRO A 124 -21.80 0.65 5.57
CA PRO A 124 -20.49 1.14 5.99
C PRO A 124 -20.33 2.64 5.81
N SER A 125 -19.45 3.24 6.61
CA SER A 125 -19.10 4.64 6.43
C SER A 125 -18.35 4.85 5.11
N PRO A 126 -18.35 6.08 4.56
CA PRO A 126 -17.33 6.52 3.63
C PRO A 126 -15.93 6.28 4.21
N ILE A 127 -14.95 6.10 3.33
CA ILE A 127 -13.57 5.85 3.74
C ILE A 127 -12.92 7.19 4.12
N ALA A 128 -12.49 7.30 5.37
CA ALA A 128 -11.58 8.35 5.81
C ALA A 128 -10.18 8.05 5.27
N THR A 129 -9.49 9.06 4.75
CA THR A 129 -8.13 8.93 4.20
C THR A 129 -7.24 10.02 4.77
N ALA A 130 -6.06 9.66 5.25
CA ALA A 130 -5.02 10.59 5.67
C ALA A 130 -3.65 10.08 5.19
N GLN A 131 -2.95 10.93 4.44
CA GLN A 131 -1.60 10.64 3.97
C GLN A 131 -0.58 11.28 4.91
N PHE A 132 0.37 10.50 5.40
CA PHE A 132 1.45 10.98 6.26
C PHE A 132 2.76 10.89 5.50
N TYR A 133 3.48 12.00 5.42
CA TYR A 133 4.85 12.05 4.91
C TYR A 133 5.78 12.21 6.10
N ILE A 134 6.50 11.14 6.46
CA ILE A 134 7.36 11.14 7.63
C ILE A 134 8.79 11.36 7.17
N ASN A 135 9.34 12.52 7.52
CA ASN A 135 10.68 12.94 7.13
C ASN A 135 10.91 12.85 5.60
N ASP A 136 9.89 13.11 4.80
CA ASP A 136 9.91 13.00 3.34
C ASP A 136 9.30 14.30 2.80
N THR A 137 10.14 15.29 2.49
CA THR A 137 9.66 16.65 2.18
C THR A 137 9.29 16.81 0.70
N ASN A 138 9.89 16.00 -0.17
CA ASN A 138 9.68 16.04 -1.61
C ASN A 138 8.61 15.01 -2.07
N HIS A 139 8.09 14.20 -1.16
CA HIS A 139 6.99 13.24 -1.36
C HIS A 139 7.34 12.19 -2.42
N ASP A 140 8.60 11.81 -2.49
CA ASP A 140 9.08 10.83 -3.47
C ASP A 140 9.11 9.39 -2.90
N GLY A 141 8.73 9.23 -1.63
CA GLY A 141 8.65 7.94 -0.94
C GLY A 141 9.95 7.52 -0.26
N ILE A 142 11.01 8.32 -0.36
CA ILE A 142 12.28 8.12 0.34
C ILE A 142 12.38 9.13 1.48
N ASP A 143 12.72 8.67 2.68
CA ASP A 143 12.94 9.61 3.77
C ASP A 143 14.24 10.41 3.56
N ASN A 144 14.20 11.71 3.88
CA ASN A 144 15.27 12.68 3.71
C ASN A 144 16.57 12.22 4.40
N THR A 145 16.49 11.49 5.52
CA THR A 145 17.67 11.03 6.24
C THR A 145 18.39 9.95 5.46
N TRP A 146 17.66 8.93 4.99
CA TRP A 146 18.23 7.92 4.11
C TRP A 146 18.74 8.52 2.80
N ALA A 147 17.97 9.42 2.17
CA ALA A 147 18.38 10.07 0.92
C ALA A 147 19.70 10.83 1.08
N THR A 148 19.83 11.61 2.17
CA THR A 148 21.06 12.36 2.47
C THR A 148 22.23 11.43 2.79
N GLN A 149 22.00 10.36 3.56
CA GLN A 149 23.04 9.40 3.94
C GLN A 149 23.62 8.67 2.72
N ASN A 150 22.77 8.30 1.76
CA ASN A 150 23.17 7.57 0.56
C ASN A 150 23.43 8.47 -0.67
N GLY A 151 23.41 9.80 -0.50
CA GLY A 151 23.66 10.74 -1.60
C GLY A 151 22.61 10.69 -2.72
N VAL A 152 21.41 10.20 -2.43
CA VAL A 152 20.29 10.09 -3.38
C VAL A 152 19.56 11.42 -3.49
N THR A 153 19.34 11.87 -4.72
CA THR A 153 18.61 13.13 -5.02
C THR A 153 17.32 12.92 -5.80
N SER A 154 17.07 11.69 -6.26
CA SER A 154 15.87 11.33 -7.01
C SER A 154 15.50 9.88 -6.72
N ALA A 155 14.27 9.65 -6.27
CA ALA A 155 13.68 8.33 -6.11
C ALA A 155 13.66 7.46 -7.38
N THR A 156 13.67 8.09 -8.55
CA THR A 156 13.53 7.38 -9.85
C THR A 156 14.86 7.17 -10.58
N ALA A 157 15.97 7.70 -10.05
CA ALA A 157 17.28 7.42 -10.60
C ALA A 157 17.72 6.00 -10.21
N ASP A 158 18.58 5.43 -11.03
CA ASP A 158 19.29 4.17 -10.84
C ASP A 158 20.77 4.55 -10.81
N ASN A 159 21.32 4.64 -9.61
CA ASN A 159 22.60 5.31 -9.37
C ASN A 159 23.80 4.41 -9.73
N ASP A 160 23.65 3.10 -9.60
CA ASP A 160 24.69 2.09 -9.85
C ASP A 160 24.46 1.25 -11.11
N LEU A 161 23.33 1.48 -11.81
CA LEU A 161 22.96 0.89 -13.10
C LEU A 161 22.76 -0.63 -13.03
N ASP A 162 22.13 -1.09 -11.95
CA ASP A 162 21.82 -2.49 -11.71
C ASP A 162 20.38 -2.87 -12.13
N GLY A 163 19.54 -1.87 -12.42
CA GLY A 163 18.16 -2.01 -12.83
C GLY A 163 17.11 -1.73 -11.74
N LEU A 164 17.52 -1.36 -10.52
CA LEU A 164 16.65 -0.83 -9.48
C LEU A 164 16.71 0.69 -9.45
N THR A 165 15.57 1.30 -9.16
CA THR A 165 15.52 2.72 -8.80
C THR A 165 15.86 2.88 -7.32
N ASN A 166 16.41 4.03 -6.94
CA ASN A 166 16.72 4.35 -5.54
C ASN A 166 15.53 4.12 -4.58
N LEU A 167 14.29 4.32 -5.03
CA LEU A 167 13.09 4.01 -4.24
C LEU A 167 12.89 2.51 -4.02
N GLN A 168 13.14 1.69 -5.04
CA GLN A 168 13.06 0.24 -4.91
C GLN A 168 14.14 -0.27 -3.96
N GLU A 169 15.33 0.31 -4.04
CA GLU A 169 16.44 -0.02 -3.16
C GLU A 169 16.15 0.36 -1.71
N TYR A 170 15.59 1.56 -1.49
CA TYR A 170 15.08 1.97 -0.18
C TYR A 170 14.06 0.96 0.38
N GLN A 171 13.15 0.45 -0.45
CA GLN A 171 12.13 -0.52 -0.06
C GLN A 171 12.70 -1.92 0.21
N LEU A 172 13.77 -2.31 -0.49
CA LEU A 172 14.45 -3.60 -0.36
C LEU A 172 15.54 -3.59 0.72
N GLY A 173 15.98 -2.40 1.13
CA GLY A 173 17.10 -2.20 2.05
C GLY A 173 18.47 -2.44 1.41
N SER A 174 18.61 -2.29 0.08
CA SER A 174 19.89 -2.32 -0.62
C SER A 174 20.60 -0.95 -0.59
N ASP A 175 21.88 -0.93 -0.97
CA ASP A 175 22.67 0.29 -1.11
C ASP A 175 22.56 0.85 -2.54
N PRO A 176 22.00 2.05 -2.72
CA PRO A 176 21.76 2.61 -4.04
C PRO A 176 22.99 3.00 -4.85
N ASN A 177 24.17 2.84 -4.28
CA ASN A 177 25.42 3.09 -4.99
C ASN A 177 26.25 1.80 -5.13
N ASN A 178 25.68 0.63 -4.89
CA ASN A 178 26.35 -0.65 -5.00
C ASN A 178 25.45 -1.71 -5.65
N ALA A 179 25.74 -1.98 -6.94
CA ALA A 179 24.94 -2.87 -7.78
C ALA A 179 24.82 -4.33 -7.28
N ASP A 180 25.61 -4.72 -6.27
CA ASP A 180 25.58 -6.03 -5.60
C ASP A 180 25.78 -5.77 -4.09
N THR A 181 24.69 -5.43 -3.39
CA THR A 181 24.75 -4.98 -1.99
C THR A 181 25.28 -6.06 -1.06
N ASN A 182 24.89 -7.31 -1.28
CA ASN A 182 25.28 -8.42 -0.43
C ASN A 182 26.62 -9.06 -0.85
N GLY A 183 27.17 -8.72 -2.02
CA GLY A 183 28.46 -9.20 -2.51
C GLY A 183 28.43 -10.68 -2.85
N ASP A 184 27.30 -11.20 -3.31
CA ASP A 184 27.15 -12.61 -3.68
C ASP A 184 27.29 -12.89 -5.18
N GLY A 185 27.73 -11.89 -5.96
CA GLY A 185 27.92 -12.01 -7.40
C GLY A 185 26.63 -11.82 -8.20
N ILE A 186 25.51 -11.55 -7.53
CA ILE A 186 24.21 -11.32 -8.18
C ILE A 186 23.84 -9.86 -7.98
N LYS A 187 23.65 -9.13 -9.08
CA LYS A 187 23.20 -7.74 -8.98
C LYS A 187 21.84 -7.61 -8.30
N ASP A 188 21.63 -6.59 -7.48
CA ASP A 188 20.39 -6.42 -6.69
C ASP A 188 19.15 -6.38 -7.58
N GLY A 189 19.21 -5.69 -8.72
CA GLY A 189 18.12 -5.64 -9.70
C GLY A 189 17.82 -6.97 -10.38
N LEU A 190 18.83 -7.80 -10.61
CA LEU A 190 18.60 -9.15 -11.09
C LEU A 190 18.02 -10.03 -9.98
N ALA A 191 18.53 -9.91 -8.76
CA ALA A 191 18.06 -10.66 -7.60
C ALA A 191 16.58 -10.37 -7.31
N ALA A 192 16.20 -9.09 -7.25
CA ALA A 192 14.83 -8.64 -7.05
C ALA A 192 13.87 -9.17 -8.14
N LYS A 193 14.32 -9.16 -9.41
CA LYS A 193 13.52 -9.65 -10.54
C LYS A 193 13.34 -11.17 -10.55
N THR A 194 14.31 -11.90 -10.03
CA THR A 194 14.31 -13.38 -10.02
C THR A 194 13.86 -13.99 -8.70
N GLY A 195 13.57 -13.17 -7.69
CA GLY A 195 13.14 -13.61 -6.36
C GLY A 195 14.27 -14.17 -5.51
N ILE A 196 15.52 -13.84 -5.85
CA ILE A 196 16.71 -14.13 -5.05
C ILE A 196 16.84 -13.04 -3.96
N PRO A 197 17.38 -13.35 -2.77
CA PRO A 197 17.67 -12.34 -1.76
C PRO A 197 18.58 -11.24 -2.30
N VAL A 198 18.13 -10.00 -2.17
CA VAL A 198 18.92 -8.78 -2.48
C VAL A 198 19.90 -8.45 -1.34
N THR A 199 19.54 -8.83 -0.12
CA THR A 199 20.36 -8.62 1.08
C THR A 199 20.73 -9.96 1.71
N GLY A 200 21.92 -10.03 2.30
CA GLY A 200 22.48 -11.26 2.87
C GLY A 200 23.04 -12.19 1.81
N VAL A 201 24.30 -12.62 1.98
CA VAL A 201 25.05 -13.38 0.99
C VAL A 201 24.37 -14.72 0.66
N ASN A 202 24.03 -14.97 -0.61
CA ASN A 202 23.62 -16.29 -1.06
C ASN A 202 24.84 -17.16 -1.37
N THR A 203 25.24 -18.01 -0.43
CA THR A 203 26.42 -18.88 -0.59
C THR A 203 26.16 -20.15 -1.41
N THR A 204 24.94 -20.33 -1.92
CA THR A 204 24.52 -21.57 -2.61
C THR A 204 24.11 -21.35 -4.07
N SER A 205 24.08 -20.11 -4.54
CA SER A 205 23.85 -19.83 -5.96
C SER A 205 25.05 -20.26 -6.78
N ASP A 206 24.80 -20.89 -7.92
CA ASP A 206 25.76 -21.30 -8.95
C ASP A 206 24.97 -21.26 -10.27
N ARG A 207 24.92 -20.08 -10.86
CA ARG A 207 23.93 -19.74 -11.90
C ARG A 207 24.30 -20.31 -13.25
N ASP A 208 25.59 -20.32 -13.58
CA ASP A 208 26.09 -20.88 -14.82
C ASP A 208 26.42 -22.38 -14.72
N ARG A 209 26.47 -22.92 -13.49
CA ARG A 209 26.64 -24.35 -13.16
C ARG A 209 28.03 -24.87 -13.49
N ASP A 210 29.04 -24.03 -13.33
CA ASP A 210 30.43 -24.44 -13.47
C ASP A 210 31.00 -25.11 -12.20
N GLY A 211 30.24 -25.04 -11.10
CA GLY A 211 30.57 -25.64 -9.81
C GLY A 211 31.24 -24.69 -8.82
N VAL A 212 31.42 -23.42 -9.17
CA VAL A 212 31.85 -22.34 -8.27
C VAL A 212 30.63 -21.49 -7.91
N PRO A 213 30.30 -21.34 -6.62
CA PRO A 213 29.19 -20.49 -6.23
C PRO A 213 29.38 -19.03 -6.66
N ASP A 214 28.31 -18.34 -7.05
CA ASP A 214 28.32 -16.96 -7.58
C ASP A 214 29.16 -16.00 -6.70
N TYR A 215 29.10 -16.13 -5.37
CA TYR A 215 29.84 -15.26 -4.43
C TYR A 215 31.36 -15.45 -4.43
N LEU A 216 31.86 -16.54 -5.02
CA LEU A 216 33.27 -16.84 -5.24
C LEU A 216 33.68 -16.74 -6.71
N ASP A 217 32.72 -16.52 -7.60
CA ASP A 217 32.93 -16.52 -9.04
C ASP A 217 33.10 -15.08 -9.57
N ALA A 218 34.18 -14.87 -10.33
CA ALA A 218 34.42 -13.60 -11.01
C ALA A 218 33.54 -13.39 -12.25
N TYR A 219 32.95 -14.46 -12.79
CA TYR A 219 32.03 -14.43 -13.92
C TYR A 219 30.78 -15.31 -13.69
N PRO A 220 29.88 -14.96 -12.75
CA PRO A 220 28.72 -15.77 -12.34
C PRO A 220 27.68 -16.13 -13.43
N ASP A 221 27.91 -15.72 -14.68
CA ASP A 221 27.06 -15.97 -15.84
C ASP A 221 27.83 -16.67 -17.00
N ASP A 222 29.12 -16.99 -16.83
CA ASP A 222 29.99 -17.55 -17.87
C ASP A 222 30.60 -18.88 -17.41
N PRO A 223 30.02 -20.03 -17.79
CA PRO A 223 30.41 -21.34 -17.25
C PRO A 223 31.78 -21.81 -17.73
N THR A 224 32.52 -20.96 -18.44
CA THR A 224 33.88 -21.19 -18.91
C THR A 224 34.93 -20.46 -18.09
N LYS A 225 34.55 -19.63 -17.09
CA LYS A 225 35.48 -18.83 -16.31
C LYS A 225 35.04 -18.67 -14.84
N SER A 226 35.76 -19.27 -13.90
CA SER A 226 35.36 -19.18 -12.48
C SER A 226 36.28 -18.29 -11.60
N THR A 227 37.55 -18.15 -11.96
CA THR A 227 38.51 -17.28 -11.24
C THR A 227 39.56 -16.77 -12.22
N GLY A 228 40.16 -15.61 -11.93
CA GLY A 228 41.20 -15.04 -12.79
C GLY A 228 42.41 -15.96 -12.98
N ASP A 229 42.39 -16.75 -14.04
CA ASP A 229 43.56 -17.21 -14.81
C ASP A 229 43.14 -17.43 -16.29
N PRO A 230 43.65 -16.66 -17.27
CA PRO A 230 43.31 -16.82 -18.69
C PRO A 230 43.93 -18.07 -19.35
N GLY A 231 44.03 -19.20 -18.64
CA GLY A 231 45.03 -20.23 -18.95
C GLY A 231 44.63 -21.71 -18.87
N ASP A 232 43.47 -22.13 -18.38
CA ASP A 232 43.20 -23.58 -18.26
C ASP A 232 42.48 -24.16 -19.50
N THR A 233 43.08 -25.21 -20.04
CA THR A 233 42.71 -25.90 -21.30
C THR A 233 42.23 -27.32 -21.04
N ASN A 234 41.81 -27.68 -19.83
CA ASN A 234 41.32 -29.02 -19.57
C ASN A 234 39.81 -29.13 -19.82
N PRO A 235 39.37 -29.75 -20.95
CA PRO A 235 37.96 -30.02 -21.17
C PRO A 235 37.42 -30.99 -20.10
N PRO A 236 36.11 -30.95 -19.80
CA PRO A 236 35.49 -31.84 -18.83
C PRO A 236 35.77 -33.30 -19.20
N THR A 237 36.24 -34.08 -18.22
CA THR A 237 36.48 -35.52 -18.41
C THR A 237 35.15 -36.26 -18.25
N ILE A 238 34.51 -36.61 -19.37
CA ILE A 238 33.35 -37.51 -19.35
C ILE A 238 33.86 -38.94 -19.10
N GLN A 239 33.66 -39.44 -17.88
CA GLN A 239 33.89 -40.85 -17.55
C GLN A 239 32.68 -41.68 -18.00
N LEU A 240 32.72 -42.23 -19.22
CA LEU A 240 31.75 -43.23 -19.65
C LEU A 240 32.12 -44.59 -19.04
N THR A 241 31.39 -45.03 -18.03
CA THR A 241 31.48 -46.41 -17.54
C THR A 241 30.69 -47.29 -18.49
N GLN A 242 31.37 -48.17 -19.22
CA GLN A 242 30.70 -49.15 -20.08
C GLN A 242 29.85 -50.08 -19.18
N PRO A 243 28.53 -50.25 -19.45
CA PRO A 243 27.73 -51.17 -18.67
C PRO A 243 28.30 -52.59 -18.83
N THR A 244 28.30 -53.36 -17.74
CA THR A 244 28.86 -54.72 -17.66
C THR A 244 28.31 -55.72 -18.69
N ASN A 245 27.24 -55.34 -19.40
CA ASN A 245 26.55 -56.16 -20.40
C ASN A 245 26.65 -55.60 -21.84
N ALA A 246 27.55 -54.66 -22.11
CA ALA A 246 27.70 -54.11 -23.46
C ALA A 246 28.29 -55.19 -24.42
N VAL A 247 27.53 -55.51 -25.46
CA VAL A 247 27.99 -56.40 -26.54
C VAL A 247 28.47 -55.52 -27.72
N PRO A 248 29.70 -55.69 -28.21
CA PRO A 248 30.18 -54.97 -29.39
C PRO A 248 29.32 -55.31 -30.62
N VAL A 249 28.89 -54.28 -31.35
CA VAL A 249 28.20 -54.47 -32.64
C VAL A 249 29.28 -54.75 -33.71
N PRO A 250 29.15 -55.80 -34.54
CA PRO A 250 30.10 -56.14 -35.60
C PRO A 250 30.14 -55.10 -36.72
#